data_AF-D3G219-F1
#
_entry.id   AF-D3G219-F1
#
_cell.length_a   1.000
_cell.length_b   1.000
_cell.length_c   1.000
_cell.angle_alpha   90.00
_cell.angle_beta   90.00
_cell.angle_gamma   90.00
#
_symmetry.space_group_name_H-M   'P 1'
#
loop_
_entity.id
_entity.type
_entity.pdbx_description
1 polymer ?
#
loop_
_entity_poly.entity_id
_entity_poly.type
_entity_poly.pdbx_seq_one_letter_code
_entity_poly.pdbx_strand_id
1 'polypeptide(L)'
;MGVELSVTNLTYANLIQAFSRTNRTYPGKTKGLIVTYRKPWTMEKHVKDATKLYSEEQEESTLVYPTYEESKKRFKKAHKSLKKAVPNPADINEHSSLETRIEFVKVFQELNNSYQALVTYDDYNDEIEKSKALQEQVKVLEEYIGVYNTVKGSLVEEEPQEGPEPDFSDIEFYGENTIKIYDIDSTYIDQLLGTYSANNKNIREEIEKALQKLKKSEMVKDVYRSILNAMDKKEIGTEEDIFVVKRQFFKEAYNKAIKEFANTWFVEEGELHSSAIQYVIGADPLPNIGGIYNSKQFDKYKALHPDAISFKYLPEMKRQWRKTLDEVIIPLDNELR
;
A
#
# COMPACT_ATOMS: atom_id res chain seq x y z
N MET A 1 -47.44 -25.26 8.40
CA MET A 1 -46.12 -25.86 8.10
C MET A 1 -45.11 -24.99 8.82
N GLY A 2 -44.82 -25.33 10.09
CA GLY A 2 -43.94 -24.52 10.94
C GLY A 2 -42.49 -24.88 10.62
N VAL A 3 -41.71 -23.90 10.17
CA VAL A 3 -40.26 -24.07 10.05
C VAL A 3 -39.68 -23.85 11.45
N GLU A 4 -39.33 -24.96 12.07
CA GLU A 4 -38.58 -25.01 13.31
C GLU A 4 -37.17 -24.45 13.03
N LEU A 5 -37.00 -23.14 13.25
CA LEU A 5 -35.69 -22.50 13.19
C LEU A 5 -34.92 -22.92 14.45
N SER A 6 -34.22 -24.04 14.36
CA SER A 6 -33.27 -24.48 15.37
C SER A 6 -32.23 -23.38 15.62
N VAL A 7 -31.83 -23.22 16.88
CA VAL A 7 -30.93 -22.16 17.41
C VAL A 7 -29.61 -22.01 16.62
N THR A 8 -29.22 -23.01 15.84
CA THR A 8 -28.13 -22.98 14.85
C THR A 8 -28.33 -21.97 13.72
N ASN A 9 -29.54 -21.79 13.17
CA ASN A 9 -29.78 -20.89 12.03
C ASN A 9 -29.62 -19.42 12.39
N LEU A 10 -29.98 -19.02 13.62
CA LEU A 10 -29.71 -17.67 14.11
C LEU A 10 -28.20 -17.40 14.23
N THR A 11 -27.38 -18.40 14.54
CA THR A 11 -25.92 -18.22 14.63
C THR A 11 -25.26 -18.06 13.25
N TYR A 12 -25.72 -18.80 12.23
CA TYR A 12 -25.18 -18.70 10.86
C TYR A 12 -25.66 -17.44 10.13
N ALA A 13 -26.93 -17.06 10.29
CA ALA A 13 -27.42 -15.77 9.80
C ALA A 13 -26.63 -14.61 10.42
N ASN A 14 -26.38 -14.65 11.74
CA ASN A 14 -25.57 -13.63 12.42
C ASN A 14 -24.10 -13.65 11.97
N LEU A 15 -23.54 -14.82 11.64
CA LEU A 15 -22.18 -14.95 11.10
C LEU A 15 -22.08 -14.25 9.73
N ILE A 16 -22.98 -14.55 8.80
CA ILE A 16 -23.02 -13.92 7.48
C ILE A 16 -23.29 -12.42 7.58
N GLN A 17 -24.23 -11.99 8.45
CA GLN A 17 -24.50 -10.57 8.68
C GLN A 17 -23.29 -9.83 9.25
N ALA A 18 -22.55 -10.45 10.18
CA ALA A 18 -21.34 -9.87 10.73
C ALA A 18 -20.26 -9.71 9.65
N PHE A 19 -20.08 -10.71 8.78
CA PHE A 19 -19.13 -10.68 7.68
C PHE A 19 -19.52 -9.66 6.61
N SER A 20 -20.81 -9.53 6.29
CA SER A 20 -21.32 -8.55 5.33
C SER A 20 -20.97 -7.10 5.72
N ARG A 21 -20.82 -6.80 7.03
CA ARG A 21 -20.39 -5.46 7.49
C ARG A 21 -19.03 -5.05 6.92
N THR A 22 -18.14 -6.00 6.62
CA THR A 22 -16.82 -5.72 6.06
C THR A 22 -16.82 -5.61 4.54
N ASN A 23 -17.89 -6.05 3.85
CA ASN A 23 -17.96 -6.13 2.38
C ASN A 23 -18.71 -4.95 1.72
N ARG A 24 -18.86 -3.82 2.43
CA ARG A 24 -19.38 -2.58 1.83
C ARG A 24 -18.39 -2.04 0.79
N THR A 25 -18.90 -1.69 -0.39
CA THR A 25 -18.11 -1.17 -1.51
C THR A 25 -17.48 0.18 -1.17
N TYR A 26 -16.18 0.32 -1.42
CA TYR A 26 -15.42 1.56 -1.24
C TYR A 26 -14.31 1.60 -2.31
N PRO A 27 -14.06 2.73 -2.99
CA PRO A 27 -12.94 2.85 -3.93
C PRO A 27 -11.63 2.50 -3.23
N GLY A 28 -10.82 1.58 -3.77
CA GLY A 28 -9.59 1.10 -3.13
C GLY A 28 -9.74 -0.25 -2.42
N LYS A 29 -10.97 -0.70 -2.15
CA LYS A 29 -11.27 -1.84 -1.28
C LYS A 29 -11.98 -2.95 -2.05
N THR A 30 -11.23 -3.98 -2.39
CA THR A 30 -11.74 -5.16 -3.12
C THR A 30 -12.23 -6.28 -2.21
N LYS A 31 -11.83 -6.30 -0.92
CA LYS A 31 -12.16 -7.37 0.04
C LYS A 31 -12.40 -6.84 1.45
N GLY A 32 -13.18 -7.58 2.24
CA GLY A 32 -13.30 -7.39 3.69
C GLY A 32 -12.44 -8.39 4.44
N LEU A 33 -11.58 -7.91 5.35
CA LEU A 33 -10.79 -8.77 6.23
C LEU A 33 -11.59 -9.13 7.47
N ILE A 34 -11.62 -10.42 7.82
CA ILE A 34 -12.27 -10.94 9.02
C ILE A 34 -11.24 -11.76 9.80
N VAL A 35 -10.95 -11.34 11.03
CA VAL A 35 -10.07 -12.05 11.96
C VAL A 35 -10.92 -12.66 13.06
N THR A 36 -10.70 -13.94 13.38
CA THR A 36 -11.46 -14.65 14.41
C THR A 36 -10.53 -15.29 15.44
N TYR A 37 -10.94 -15.25 16.71
CA TYR A 37 -10.19 -15.86 17.83
C TYR A 37 -10.70 -17.27 18.18
N ARG A 38 -11.52 -17.88 17.31
CA ARG A 38 -12.01 -19.26 17.51
C ARG A 38 -11.02 -20.25 16.88
N LYS A 39 -11.14 -21.52 17.29
CA LYS A 39 -10.39 -22.64 16.71
C LYS A 39 -10.56 -22.64 15.17
N PRO A 40 -9.47 -22.56 14.38
CA PRO A 40 -9.53 -22.34 12.93
C PRO A 40 -10.45 -23.33 12.21
N TRP A 41 -10.26 -24.64 12.43
CA TRP A 41 -11.05 -25.70 11.79
C TRP A 41 -12.54 -25.65 12.13
N THR A 42 -12.89 -25.14 13.31
CA THR A 42 -14.29 -25.02 13.74
C THR A 42 -14.95 -23.82 13.08
N MET A 43 -14.24 -22.68 13.01
CA MET A 43 -14.74 -21.51 12.31
C MET A 43 -14.86 -21.76 10.81
N GLU A 44 -13.86 -22.38 10.18
CA GLU A 44 -13.88 -22.75 8.76
C GLU A 44 -15.09 -23.62 8.43
N LYS A 45 -15.37 -24.63 9.25
CA LYS A 45 -16.57 -25.46 9.11
C LYS A 45 -17.85 -24.65 9.23
N HIS A 46 -17.96 -23.76 10.21
CA HIS A 46 -19.15 -22.91 10.38
C HIS A 46 -19.35 -21.93 9.22
N VAL A 47 -18.26 -21.38 8.67
CA VAL A 47 -18.33 -20.52 7.47
C VAL A 47 -18.78 -21.33 6.27
N LYS A 48 -18.21 -22.52 6.04
CA LYS A 48 -18.62 -23.42 4.97
C LYS A 48 -20.10 -23.82 5.08
N ASP A 49 -20.52 -24.26 6.27
CA ASP A 49 -21.91 -24.68 6.53
C ASP A 49 -22.88 -23.49 6.38
N ALA A 50 -22.49 -22.29 6.81
CA ALA A 50 -23.29 -21.08 6.64
C ALA A 50 -23.39 -20.66 5.17
N THR A 51 -22.27 -20.62 4.43
CA THR A 51 -22.26 -20.31 2.99
C THR A 51 -23.16 -21.29 2.25
N LYS A 52 -22.99 -22.59 2.47
CA LYS A 52 -23.82 -23.65 1.89
C LYS A 52 -25.31 -23.46 2.12
N LEU A 53 -25.68 -23.02 3.32
CA LEU A 53 -27.07 -22.81 3.71
C LEU A 53 -27.71 -21.63 2.97
N TYR A 54 -26.91 -20.64 2.54
CA TYR A 54 -27.38 -19.38 1.98
C TYR A 54 -26.95 -19.11 0.53
N SER A 55 -26.21 -20.01 -0.12
CA SER A 55 -25.79 -19.93 -1.52
C SER A 55 -26.46 -21.01 -2.38
N GLU A 56 -26.77 -20.71 -3.64
CA GLU A 56 -27.14 -21.74 -4.62
C GLU A 56 -25.90 -22.60 -4.96
N GLU A 57 -26.08 -23.88 -5.32
CA GLU A 57 -24.97 -24.87 -5.46
C GLU A 57 -23.84 -24.44 -6.42
N GLN A 58 -24.10 -23.50 -7.34
CA GLN A 58 -23.08 -22.94 -8.25
C GLN A 58 -22.27 -21.77 -7.67
N GLU A 59 -22.70 -21.15 -6.57
CA GLU A 59 -22.07 -19.95 -5.97
C GLU A 59 -21.21 -20.25 -4.73
N GLU A 60 -21.20 -21.49 -4.26
CA GLU A 60 -20.46 -21.91 -3.05
C GLU A 60 -18.94 -21.65 -3.17
N SER A 61 -18.40 -21.72 -4.40
CA SER A 61 -16.96 -21.56 -4.69
C SER A 61 -16.47 -20.11 -4.82
N THR A 62 -17.38 -19.15 -5.03
CA THR A 62 -17.04 -17.72 -5.17
C THR A 62 -17.12 -16.95 -3.85
N LEU A 63 -17.83 -17.49 -2.85
CA LEU A 63 -18.06 -16.82 -1.57
C LEU A 63 -16.97 -17.08 -0.53
N VAL A 64 -16.27 -18.22 -0.62
CA VAL A 64 -15.16 -18.58 0.27
C VAL A 64 -13.86 -18.38 -0.48
N TYR A 65 -12.96 -17.55 0.07
CA TYR A 65 -11.65 -17.35 -0.52
C TYR A 65 -10.82 -18.64 -0.49
N PRO A 66 -9.97 -18.88 -1.52
CA PRO A 66 -9.09 -20.03 -1.55
C PRO A 66 -8.16 -20.08 -0.34
N THR A 67 -7.61 -21.24 -0.06
CA THR A 67 -6.54 -21.39 0.94
C THR A 67 -5.24 -20.71 0.47
N TYR A 68 -4.28 -20.53 1.39
CA TYR A 68 -2.95 -20.03 1.04
C TYR A 68 -2.28 -20.91 -0.03
N GLU A 69 -2.33 -22.23 0.12
CA GLU A 69 -1.73 -23.18 -0.84
C GLU A 69 -2.39 -23.12 -2.22
N GLU A 70 -3.70 -22.93 -2.29
CA GLU A 70 -4.42 -22.73 -3.57
C GLU A 70 -4.06 -21.39 -4.22
N SER A 71 -4.00 -20.31 -3.44
CA SER A 71 -3.58 -18.97 -3.90
C SER A 71 -2.14 -18.99 -4.42
N LYS A 72 -1.25 -19.68 -3.71
CA LYS A 72 0.15 -19.88 -4.09
C LYS A 72 0.29 -20.71 -5.36
N LYS A 73 -0.55 -21.74 -5.53
CA LYS A 73 -0.59 -22.54 -6.77
C LYS A 73 -1.05 -21.69 -7.95
N ARG A 74 -2.05 -20.81 -7.75
CA ARG A 74 -2.49 -19.82 -8.76
C ARG A 74 -1.35 -18.88 -9.13
N PHE A 75 -0.67 -18.29 -8.16
CA PHE A 75 0.49 -17.41 -8.38
C PHE A 75 1.62 -18.11 -9.16
N LYS A 76 2.01 -19.33 -8.76
CA LYS A 76 3.02 -20.13 -9.47
C LYS A 76 2.61 -20.45 -10.90
N LYS A 77 1.32 -20.69 -11.16
CA LYS A 77 0.79 -20.93 -12.51
C LYS A 77 0.88 -19.64 -13.34
N ALA A 78 0.43 -18.52 -12.80
CA ALA A 78 0.49 -17.22 -13.47
C ALA A 78 1.93 -16.82 -13.81
N HIS A 79 2.88 -17.04 -12.88
CA HIS A 79 4.29 -16.76 -13.11
C HIS A 79 4.86 -17.59 -14.27
N LYS A 80 4.52 -18.89 -14.33
CA LYS A 80 4.91 -19.75 -15.46
C LYS A 80 4.29 -19.29 -16.77
N SER A 81 3.03 -18.87 -16.77
CA SER A 81 2.36 -18.34 -17.96
C SER A 81 3.07 -17.09 -18.47
N LEU A 82 3.37 -16.13 -17.59
CA LEU A 82 4.12 -14.92 -17.96
C LEU A 82 5.48 -15.28 -18.56
N LYS A 83 6.27 -16.13 -17.89
CA LYS A 83 7.60 -16.54 -18.39
C LYS A 83 7.54 -17.34 -19.69
N LYS A 84 6.42 -17.99 -20.01
CA LYS A 84 6.22 -18.66 -21.29
C LYS A 84 5.85 -17.68 -22.41
N ALA A 85 5.00 -16.70 -22.11
CA ALA A 85 4.56 -15.70 -23.07
C ALA A 85 5.68 -14.68 -23.37
N VAL A 86 6.36 -14.19 -22.33
CA VAL A 86 7.42 -13.19 -22.41
C VAL A 86 8.58 -13.59 -21.47
N PRO A 87 9.56 -14.38 -21.96
CA PRO A 87 10.67 -14.89 -21.14
C PRO A 87 11.55 -13.79 -20.52
N ASN A 88 11.75 -12.68 -21.25
CA ASN A 88 12.50 -11.51 -20.81
C ASN A 88 11.69 -10.23 -21.09
N PRO A 89 11.58 -9.28 -20.13
CA PRO A 89 10.82 -8.04 -20.35
C PRO A 89 11.34 -7.21 -21.55
N ALA A 90 12.60 -7.38 -21.95
CA ALA A 90 13.16 -6.72 -23.13
C ALA A 90 12.64 -7.28 -24.47
N ASP A 91 12.00 -8.44 -24.47
CA ASP A 91 11.49 -9.10 -25.69
C ASP A 91 10.14 -8.52 -26.15
N ILE A 92 9.54 -7.60 -25.37
CA ILE A 92 8.26 -6.97 -25.69
C ILE A 92 8.31 -5.46 -25.46
N ASN A 93 7.61 -4.72 -26.32
CA ASN A 93 7.45 -3.27 -26.25
C ASN A 93 6.17 -2.83 -26.96
N GLU A 94 5.91 -1.53 -26.97
CA GLU A 94 4.76 -0.86 -27.60
C GLU A 94 4.64 -1.11 -29.12
N HIS A 95 5.71 -1.55 -29.79
CA HIS A 95 5.74 -1.84 -31.22
C HIS A 95 5.57 -3.33 -31.55
N SER A 96 5.43 -4.18 -30.53
CA SER A 96 5.14 -5.61 -30.71
C SER A 96 3.74 -5.80 -31.31
N SER A 97 3.48 -6.97 -31.91
CA SER A 97 2.16 -7.22 -32.51
C SER A 97 1.03 -7.07 -31.49
N LEU A 98 -0.14 -6.59 -31.94
CA LEU A 98 -1.30 -6.35 -31.08
C LEU A 98 -1.67 -7.58 -30.25
N GLU A 99 -1.74 -8.75 -30.88
CA GLU A 99 -2.01 -10.03 -30.20
C GLU A 99 -1.00 -10.32 -29.07
N THR A 100 0.29 -10.06 -29.31
CA THR A 100 1.35 -10.28 -28.31
C THR A 100 1.22 -9.31 -27.14
N ARG A 101 0.91 -8.03 -27.43
CA ARG A 101 0.71 -7.00 -26.40
C ARG A 101 -0.51 -7.31 -25.54
N ILE A 102 -1.63 -7.73 -26.15
CA ILE A 102 -2.85 -8.17 -25.44
C ILE A 102 -2.54 -9.36 -24.54
N GLU A 103 -1.93 -10.41 -25.08
CA GLU A 103 -1.59 -11.62 -24.30
C GLU A 103 -0.68 -11.27 -23.12
N PHE A 104 0.36 -10.46 -23.34
CA PHE A 104 1.25 -10.01 -22.27
C PHE A 104 0.49 -9.26 -21.16
N VAL A 105 -0.37 -8.32 -21.51
CA VAL A 105 -1.17 -7.56 -20.54
C VAL A 105 -2.08 -8.50 -19.75
N LYS A 106 -2.76 -9.46 -20.40
CA LYS A 106 -3.61 -10.46 -19.73
C LYS A 106 -2.81 -11.31 -18.74
N VAL A 107 -1.70 -11.93 -19.17
CA VAL A 107 -0.92 -12.83 -18.29
C VAL A 107 -0.21 -12.08 -17.17
N PHE A 108 0.20 -10.84 -17.40
CA PHE A 108 0.78 -9.98 -16.35
C PHE A 108 -0.28 -9.56 -15.33
N GLN A 109 -1.48 -9.18 -15.76
CA GLN A 109 -2.59 -8.87 -14.84
C GLN A 109 -2.96 -10.06 -13.97
N GLU A 110 -3.00 -11.27 -14.53
CA GLU A 110 -3.25 -12.48 -13.74
C GLU A 110 -2.11 -12.75 -12.73
N LEU A 111 -0.85 -12.49 -13.08
CA LEU A 111 0.26 -12.57 -12.13
C LEU A 111 0.11 -11.54 -10.99
N ASN A 112 -0.17 -10.29 -11.32
CA ASN A 112 -0.39 -9.25 -10.32
C ASN A 112 -1.58 -9.59 -9.41
N ASN A 113 -2.73 -9.93 -9.97
CA ASN A 113 -3.95 -10.26 -9.22
C ASN A 113 -3.74 -11.47 -8.29
N SER A 114 -3.06 -12.50 -8.76
CA SER A 114 -2.74 -13.67 -7.94
C SER A 114 -1.74 -13.34 -6.83
N TYR A 115 -0.79 -12.45 -7.07
CA TYR A 115 0.11 -11.92 -6.05
C TYR A 115 -0.64 -11.07 -5.01
N GLN A 116 -1.50 -10.14 -5.43
CA GLN A 116 -2.34 -9.34 -4.52
C GLN A 116 -3.22 -10.21 -3.61
N ALA A 117 -3.66 -11.37 -4.11
CA ALA A 117 -4.38 -12.34 -3.29
C ALA A 117 -3.44 -13.10 -2.34
N LEU A 118 -2.25 -13.47 -2.79
CA LEU A 118 -1.29 -14.26 -2.01
C LEU A 118 -0.78 -13.52 -0.76
N VAL A 119 -0.51 -12.22 -0.87
CA VAL A 119 0.05 -11.40 0.20
C VAL A 119 -0.93 -11.05 1.32
N THR A 120 -2.23 -11.39 1.18
CA THR A 120 -3.21 -11.15 2.26
C THR A 120 -3.17 -12.20 3.37
N TYR A 121 -2.35 -13.24 3.24
CA TYR A 121 -2.26 -14.36 4.19
C TYR A 121 -1.03 -14.21 5.09
N ASP A 122 -1.17 -14.48 6.38
CA ASP A 122 -0.04 -14.44 7.33
C ASP A 122 1.08 -15.43 6.94
N ASP A 123 0.73 -16.59 6.38
CA ASP A 123 1.67 -17.60 5.88
C ASP A 123 2.64 -17.05 4.83
N TYR A 124 2.22 -16.04 4.06
CA TYR A 124 3.09 -15.38 3.07
C TYR A 124 4.28 -14.71 3.75
N ASN A 125 4.06 -14.03 4.88
CA ASN A 125 5.11 -13.30 5.60
C ASN A 125 6.21 -14.26 6.07
N ASP A 126 5.82 -15.43 6.57
CA ASP A 126 6.76 -16.46 6.98
C ASP A 126 7.52 -17.11 5.81
N GLU A 127 6.86 -17.32 4.68
CA GLU A 127 7.44 -18.03 3.55
C GLU A 127 8.34 -17.13 2.69
N ILE A 128 7.98 -15.87 2.49
CA ILE A 128 8.77 -14.94 1.67
C ILE A 128 10.16 -14.74 2.24
N GLU A 129 10.35 -14.84 3.56
CA GLU A 129 11.66 -14.79 4.21
C GLU A 129 12.52 -16.03 3.92
N LYS A 130 11.89 -17.21 3.92
CA LYS A 130 12.58 -18.51 3.91
C LYS A 130 12.78 -19.05 2.49
N SER A 131 11.91 -18.68 1.55
CA SER A 131 11.83 -19.27 0.21
C SER A 131 12.43 -18.35 -0.86
N LYS A 132 13.70 -18.61 -1.22
CA LYS A 132 14.36 -17.90 -2.34
C LYS A 132 13.57 -18.01 -3.65
N ALA A 133 12.96 -19.16 -3.90
CA ALA A 133 12.15 -19.36 -5.10
C ALA A 133 10.92 -18.44 -5.13
N LEU A 134 10.29 -18.17 -3.97
CA LEU A 134 9.18 -17.24 -3.89
C LEU A 134 9.66 -15.79 -4.07
N GLN A 135 10.79 -15.43 -3.44
CA GLN A 135 11.43 -14.11 -3.61
C GLN A 135 11.73 -13.81 -5.08
N GLU A 136 12.32 -14.78 -5.80
CA GLU A 136 12.62 -14.66 -7.23
C GLU A 136 11.36 -14.49 -8.07
N GLN A 137 10.28 -15.24 -7.75
CA GLN A 137 8.99 -15.12 -8.45
C GLN A 137 8.33 -13.76 -8.24
N VAL A 138 8.43 -13.20 -7.02
CA VAL A 138 7.89 -11.87 -6.70
C VAL A 138 8.70 -10.79 -7.42
N LYS A 139 10.02 -10.91 -7.48
CA LYS A 139 10.90 -9.96 -8.19
C LYS A 139 10.57 -9.80 -9.67
N VAL A 140 10.02 -10.85 -10.31
CA VAL A 140 9.56 -10.77 -11.70
C VAL A 140 8.46 -9.71 -11.90
N LEU A 141 7.61 -9.44 -10.89
CA LEU A 141 6.63 -8.35 -10.99
C LEU A 141 7.31 -6.98 -11.11
N GLU A 142 8.35 -6.74 -10.30
CA GLU A 142 9.13 -5.49 -10.32
C GLU A 142 9.90 -5.31 -11.63
N GLU A 143 10.43 -6.39 -12.20
CA GLU A 143 11.19 -6.33 -13.45
C GLU A 143 10.30 -5.98 -14.65
N TYR A 144 9.04 -6.41 -14.63
CA TYR A 144 8.12 -6.30 -15.77
C TYR A 144 7.13 -5.12 -15.65
N ILE A 145 6.94 -4.53 -14.46
CA ILE A 145 5.96 -3.44 -14.24
C ILE A 145 6.16 -2.25 -15.20
N GLY A 146 7.41 -1.86 -15.46
CA GLY A 146 7.71 -0.74 -16.35
C GLY A 146 7.23 -1.01 -17.77
N VAL A 147 7.62 -2.17 -18.32
CA VAL A 147 7.23 -2.60 -19.67
C VAL A 147 5.73 -2.84 -19.76
N TYR A 148 5.12 -3.40 -18.71
CA TYR A 148 3.67 -3.56 -18.59
C TYR A 148 2.93 -2.24 -18.76
N ASN A 149 3.33 -1.20 -18.02
CA ASN A 149 2.66 0.11 -18.10
C ASN A 149 2.79 0.73 -19.50
N THR A 150 3.97 0.63 -20.12
CA THR A 150 4.20 1.12 -21.49
C THR A 150 3.33 0.38 -22.51
N VAL A 151 3.35 -0.96 -22.48
CA VAL A 151 2.57 -1.77 -23.41
C VAL A 151 1.08 -1.58 -23.20
N LYS A 152 0.61 -1.55 -21.95
CA LYS A 152 -0.79 -1.28 -21.62
C LYS A 152 -1.24 0.09 -22.14
N GLY A 153 -0.42 1.12 -21.97
CA GLY A 153 -0.71 2.47 -22.50
C GLY A 153 -0.86 2.47 -24.02
N SER A 154 0.02 1.75 -24.73
CA SER A 154 -0.05 1.64 -26.19
C SER A 154 -1.31 0.96 -26.72
N LEU A 155 -1.98 0.11 -25.93
CA LEU A 155 -3.25 -0.52 -26.29
C LEU A 155 -4.45 0.43 -26.10
N VAL A 156 -4.32 1.46 -25.25
CA VAL A 156 -5.36 2.46 -25.01
C VAL A 156 -5.32 3.56 -26.08
N GLU A 157 -4.14 3.87 -26.60
CA GLU A 157 -3.91 4.91 -27.61
C GLU A 157 -4.11 4.42 -29.06
N GLU A 158 -4.30 3.13 -29.28
CA GLU A 158 -4.49 2.58 -30.62
C GLU A 158 -5.88 2.87 -31.20
N GLU A 159 -5.90 3.47 -32.39
CA GLU A 159 -7.12 3.63 -33.17
C GLU A 159 -7.65 2.27 -33.66
N PRO A 160 -8.99 2.08 -33.74
CA PRO A 160 -9.57 0.82 -34.19
C PRO A 160 -9.12 0.50 -35.63
N GLN A 161 -8.45 -0.64 -35.80
CA GLN A 161 -8.03 -1.13 -37.11
C GLN A 161 -9.17 -1.80 -37.87
N GLU A 162 -9.16 -1.70 -39.21
CA GLU A 162 -10.03 -2.49 -40.08
C GLU A 162 -9.61 -3.97 -40.04
N GLY A 163 -10.37 -4.78 -39.30
CA GLY A 163 -10.12 -6.21 -39.10
C GLY A 163 -11.09 -6.81 -38.06
N PRO A 164 -10.97 -8.12 -37.73
CA PRO A 164 -11.69 -8.67 -36.59
C PRO A 164 -11.32 -7.91 -35.32
N GLU A 165 -12.33 -7.49 -34.55
CA GLU A 165 -12.12 -6.77 -33.29
C GLU A 165 -11.22 -7.59 -32.35
N PRO A 166 -10.16 -6.99 -31.79
CA PRO A 166 -9.32 -7.68 -30.81
C PRO A 166 -10.12 -7.95 -29.53
N ASP A 167 -9.91 -9.12 -28.92
CA ASP A 167 -10.59 -9.49 -27.68
C ASP A 167 -9.91 -8.84 -26.45
N PHE A 168 -10.56 -7.81 -25.92
CA PHE A 168 -10.16 -7.09 -24.72
C PHE A 168 -10.96 -7.47 -23.47
N SER A 169 -11.85 -8.47 -23.54
CA SER A 169 -12.84 -8.78 -22.49
C SER A 169 -12.22 -9.03 -21.11
N ASP A 170 -11.01 -9.60 -21.09
CA ASP A 170 -10.30 -9.96 -19.86
C ASP A 170 -9.25 -8.93 -19.43
N ILE A 171 -9.16 -7.78 -20.11
CA ILE A 171 -8.17 -6.73 -19.78
C ILE A 171 -8.84 -5.58 -19.03
N GLU A 172 -8.33 -5.31 -17.83
CA GLU A 172 -8.74 -4.15 -17.05
C GLU A 172 -7.86 -2.93 -17.38
N PHE A 173 -8.35 -2.02 -18.22
CA PHE A 173 -7.61 -0.80 -18.59
C PHE A 173 -7.65 0.28 -17.49
N TYR A 174 -8.84 0.55 -16.96
CA TYR A 174 -9.10 1.67 -16.04
C TYR A 174 -9.30 1.24 -14.57
N GLY A 175 -9.12 -0.04 -14.26
CA GLY A 175 -9.22 -0.57 -12.90
C GLY A 175 -8.01 -0.22 -12.04
N GLU A 176 -8.15 -0.35 -10.71
CA GLU A 176 -7.11 -0.22 -9.68
C GLU A 176 -6.03 -1.32 -9.73
N ASN A 177 -5.75 -1.85 -10.93
CA ASN A 177 -4.57 -2.66 -11.22
C ASN A 177 -3.28 -1.82 -11.21
N THR A 178 -3.28 -0.70 -10.48
CA THR A 178 -2.06 -0.10 -9.96
C THR A 178 -1.40 -1.19 -9.14
N ILE A 179 -0.22 -1.63 -9.56
CA ILE A 179 0.55 -2.60 -8.79
C ILE A 179 0.85 -1.94 -7.44
N LYS A 180 0.02 -2.28 -6.45
CA LYS A 180 0.40 -2.18 -5.05
C LYS A 180 1.30 -3.38 -4.86
N ILE A 181 2.56 -3.31 -5.27
CA ILE A 181 3.55 -4.15 -4.58
C ILE A 181 3.32 -3.71 -3.14
N TYR A 182 2.58 -4.52 -2.37
CA TYR A 182 2.50 -4.34 -0.94
C TYR A 182 3.96 -4.16 -0.57
N ASP A 183 4.24 -3.03 0.08
CA ASP A 183 5.57 -2.60 0.41
C ASP A 183 6.13 -3.66 1.36
N ILE A 184 6.58 -4.81 0.80
CA ILE A 184 7.17 -6.00 1.46
C ILE A 184 8.33 -5.55 2.37
N ASP A 185 8.76 -4.32 2.16
CA ASP A 185 9.95 -3.67 2.64
C ASP A 185 9.75 -2.87 3.94
N SER A 186 8.56 -2.32 4.22
CA SER A 186 8.29 -1.67 5.52
C SER A 186 8.08 -2.72 6.63
N THR A 187 7.41 -3.83 6.32
CA THR A 187 7.29 -4.99 7.23
C THR A 187 8.65 -5.61 7.56
N TYR A 188 9.57 -5.68 6.58
CA TYR A 188 10.92 -6.20 6.81
C TYR A 188 11.74 -5.30 7.74
N ILE A 189 11.71 -3.98 7.53
CA ILE A 189 12.34 -3.04 8.46
C ILE A 189 11.69 -3.15 9.84
N ASP A 190 10.36 -3.30 9.92
CA ASP A 190 9.63 -3.43 11.18
C ASP A 190 10.00 -4.71 11.94
N GLN A 191 10.23 -5.81 11.26
CA GLN A 191 10.73 -7.06 11.86
C GLN A 191 12.17 -6.91 12.36
N LEU A 192 13.05 -6.30 11.57
CA LEU A 192 14.42 -6.01 12.01
C LEU A 192 14.41 -5.07 13.21
N LEU A 193 13.53 -4.08 13.21
CA LEU A 193 13.35 -3.14 14.31
C LEU A 193 12.81 -3.85 15.55
N GLY A 194 11.85 -4.76 15.41
CA GLY A 194 11.29 -5.55 16.50
C GLY A 194 12.25 -6.59 17.09
N THR A 195 13.22 -7.06 16.31
CA THR A 195 14.30 -7.95 16.78
C THR A 195 15.53 -7.19 17.28
N TYR A 196 15.55 -5.86 17.14
CA TYR A 196 16.67 -5.03 17.55
C TYR A 196 16.83 -5.01 19.07
N SER A 197 17.96 -5.52 19.55
CA SER A 197 18.41 -5.33 20.92
C SER A 197 19.43 -4.19 21.00
N ALA A 198 19.40 -3.42 22.08
CA ALA A 198 20.32 -2.30 22.30
C ALA A 198 21.79 -2.65 21.99
N ASN A 199 22.44 -1.81 21.18
CA ASN A 199 23.81 -1.92 20.69
C ASN A 199 24.10 -3.12 19.76
N ASN A 200 23.07 -3.75 19.16
CA ASN A 200 23.26 -4.82 18.18
C ASN A 200 23.71 -4.27 16.82
N LYS A 201 25.03 -4.24 16.61
CA LYS A 201 25.64 -3.71 15.39
C LYS A 201 25.19 -4.42 14.12
N ASN A 202 25.01 -5.74 14.17
CA ASN A 202 24.62 -6.53 12.98
C ASN A 202 23.23 -6.12 12.50
N ILE A 203 22.24 -6.09 13.40
CA ILE A 203 20.87 -5.71 13.05
C ILE A 203 20.82 -4.22 12.65
N ARG A 204 21.56 -3.33 13.33
CA ARG A 204 21.64 -1.92 12.94
C ARG A 204 22.17 -1.74 11.52
N GLU A 205 23.21 -2.49 11.13
CA GLU A 205 23.74 -2.46 9.76
C GLU A 205 22.76 -3.05 8.75
N GLU A 206 22.02 -4.09 9.11
CA GLU A 206 20.97 -4.67 8.27
C GLU A 206 19.82 -3.69 8.03
N ILE A 207 19.38 -2.98 9.08
CA ILE A 207 18.38 -1.91 8.97
C ILE A 207 18.88 -0.81 8.04
N GLU A 208 20.13 -0.34 8.21
CA GLU A 208 20.68 0.72 7.35
C GLU A 208 20.80 0.27 5.88
N LYS A 209 21.21 -0.98 5.63
CA LYS A 209 21.23 -1.58 4.28
C LYS A 209 19.83 -1.67 3.68
N ALA A 210 18.84 -2.06 4.48
CA ALA A 210 17.44 -2.09 4.06
C ALA A 210 16.98 -0.69 3.67
N LEU A 211 17.15 0.30 4.54
CA LEU A 211 16.79 1.71 4.27
C LEU A 211 17.43 2.25 2.98
N GLN A 212 18.69 1.89 2.70
CA GLN A 212 19.39 2.28 1.48
C GLN A 212 18.88 1.56 0.24
N LYS A 213 18.73 0.23 0.30
CA LYS A 213 18.20 -0.59 -0.80
C LYS A 213 16.82 -0.09 -1.24
N LEU A 214 16.01 0.32 -0.26
CA LEU A 214 14.65 0.81 -0.42
C LEU A 214 14.56 2.29 -0.79
N LYS A 215 15.71 2.97 -0.92
CA LYS A 215 15.80 4.38 -1.29
C LYS A 215 14.87 5.27 -0.44
N LYS A 216 14.70 4.91 0.84
CA LYS A 216 13.90 5.72 1.78
C LYS A 216 14.48 7.13 1.83
N SER A 217 13.61 8.14 1.96
CA SER A 217 14.06 9.52 2.05
C SER A 217 14.95 9.70 3.28
N GLU A 218 15.91 10.63 3.22
CA GLU A 218 16.85 10.81 4.34
C GLU A 218 16.13 11.14 5.65
N MET A 219 15.03 11.88 5.57
CA MET A 219 14.17 12.15 6.72
C MET A 219 13.62 10.87 7.36
N VAL A 220 13.14 9.92 6.57
CA VAL A 220 12.66 8.63 7.10
C VAL A 220 13.80 7.84 7.74
N LYS A 221 14.99 7.83 7.12
CA LYS A 221 16.17 7.17 7.70
C LYS A 221 16.56 7.78 9.04
N ASP A 222 16.51 9.10 9.16
CA ASP A 222 16.86 9.80 10.39
C ASP A 222 15.89 9.49 11.54
N VAL A 223 14.60 9.28 11.24
CA VAL A 223 13.62 8.82 12.24
C VAL A 223 13.97 7.39 12.71
N TYR A 224 14.24 6.46 11.79
CA TYR A 224 14.68 5.11 12.16
C TYR A 224 15.98 5.12 12.99
N ARG A 225 16.98 5.91 12.58
CA ARG A 225 18.23 6.09 13.35
C ARG A 225 17.95 6.66 14.75
N SER A 226 16.99 7.57 14.86
CA SER A 226 16.57 8.14 16.15
C SER A 226 15.95 7.10 17.07
N ILE A 227 15.10 6.21 16.54
CA ILE A 227 14.55 5.07 17.29
C ILE A 227 15.68 4.18 17.81
N LEU A 228 16.60 3.76 16.93
CA LEU A 228 17.72 2.89 17.31
C LEU A 228 18.62 3.55 18.36
N ASN A 229 18.88 4.86 18.24
CA ASN A 229 19.67 5.61 19.22
C ASN A 229 18.97 5.69 20.59
N ALA A 230 17.65 5.87 20.62
CA ALA A 230 16.89 5.87 21.86
C ALA A 230 16.87 4.48 22.52
N MET A 231 16.78 3.41 21.73
CA MET A 231 16.90 2.03 22.21
C MET A 231 18.30 1.75 22.79
N ASP A 232 19.36 2.21 22.12
CA ASP A 232 20.75 2.03 22.58
C ASP A 232 21.03 2.75 23.90
N LYS A 233 20.43 3.93 24.08
CA LYS A 233 20.50 4.71 25.32
C LYS A 233 19.56 4.21 26.42
N LYS A 234 18.69 3.24 26.13
CA LYS A 234 17.64 2.74 27.03
C LYS A 234 16.64 3.82 27.45
N GLU A 235 16.36 4.75 26.56
CA GLU A 235 15.31 5.78 26.72
C GLU A 235 13.91 5.19 26.45
N ILE A 236 13.84 4.03 25.79
CA ILE A 236 12.64 3.24 25.52
C ILE A 236 12.60 2.03 26.46
N GLY A 237 11.46 1.77 27.10
CA GLY A 237 11.27 0.62 27.96
C GLY A 237 11.43 -0.71 27.21
N THR A 238 12.08 -1.70 27.82
CA THR A 238 12.32 -3.02 27.18
C THR A 238 11.06 -3.84 26.91
N GLU A 239 9.93 -3.45 27.50
CA GLU A 239 8.62 -4.07 27.32
C GLU A 239 7.68 -3.25 26.41
N GLU A 240 8.14 -2.10 25.91
CA GLU A 240 7.32 -1.28 25.02
C GLU A 240 7.17 -1.94 23.65
N ASP A 241 5.95 -1.95 23.13
CA ASP A 241 5.64 -2.44 21.79
C ASP A 241 6.36 -1.56 20.76
N ILE A 242 7.26 -2.16 19.99
CA ILE A 242 8.08 -1.46 18.99
C ILE A 242 7.24 -0.73 17.94
N PHE A 243 6.03 -1.21 17.63
CA PHE A 243 5.12 -0.54 16.70
C PHE A 243 4.54 0.73 17.31
N VAL A 244 4.30 0.75 18.62
CA VAL A 244 3.87 1.95 19.35
C VAL A 244 5.00 2.98 19.38
N VAL A 245 6.23 2.53 19.66
CA VAL A 245 7.45 3.36 19.64
C VAL A 245 7.66 3.96 18.25
N LYS A 246 7.68 3.13 17.19
CA LYS A 246 7.80 3.59 15.80
C LYS A 246 6.74 4.65 15.49
N ARG A 247 5.47 4.34 15.77
CA ARG A 247 4.36 5.27 15.53
C ARG A 247 4.54 6.59 16.25
N GLN A 248 5.05 6.59 17.48
CA GLN A 248 5.35 7.80 18.24
C GLN A 248 6.42 8.64 17.54
N PHE A 249 7.59 8.06 17.25
CA PHE A 249 8.71 8.77 16.61
C PHE A 249 8.31 9.36 15.25
N PHE A 250 7.59 8.61 14.42
CA PHE A 250 7.13 9.11 13.12
C PHE A 250 6.07 10.20 13.25
N LYS A 251 5.13 10.10 14.21
CA LYS A 251 4.17 11.19 14.50
C LYS A 251 4.86 12.44 15.02
N GLU A 252 5.87 12.30 15.88
CA GLU A 252 6.66 13.42 16.38
C GLU A 252 7.42 14.11 15.26
N ALA A 253 8.06 13.36 14.37
CA ALA A 253 8.75 13.90 13.19
C ALA A 253 7.78 14.61 12.23
N TYR A 254 6.61 14.01 11.97
CA TYR A 254 5.55 14.59 11.15
C TYR A 254 5.08 15.93 11.72
N ASN A 255 4.69 15.95 13.00
CA ASN A 255 4.21 17.17 13.67
C ASN A 255 5.30 18.24 13.74
N LYS A 256 6.56 17.83 13.99
CA LYS A 256 7.70 18.74 14.00
C LYS A 256 7.90 19.41 12.65
N ALA A 257 7.83 18.66 11.54
CA ALA A 257 7.98 19.23 10.19
C ALA A 257 6.89 20.28 9.90
N ILE A 258 5.64 20.00 10.28
CA ILE A 258 4.53 20.95 10.13
C ILE A 258 4.75 22.20 11.00
N LYS A 259 5.16 22.01 12.24
CA LYS A 259 5.43 23.11 13.18
C LYS A 259 6.61 23.98 12.72
N GLU A 260 7.67 23.38 12.20
CA GLU A 260 8.82 24.10 11.62
C GLU A 260 8.39 24.93 10.42
N PHE A 261 7.53 24.38 9.55
CA PHE A 261 6.95 25.13 8.44
C PHE A 261 6.09 26.30 8.95
N ALA A 262 5.21 26.05 9.92
CA ALA A 262 4.35 27.05 10.53
C ALA A 262 5.16 28.22 11.11
N ASN A 263 6.24 27.93 11.82
CA ASN A 263 7.12 28.94 12.41
C ASN A 263 7.93 29.69 11.36
N THR A 264 8.44 29.01 10.33
CA THR A 264 9.23 29.62 9.25
C THR A 264 8.37 30.60 8.45
N TRP A 265 7.16 30.19 8.14
CA TRP A 265 6.25 30.96 7.29
C TRP A 265 5.29 31.82 8.08
N PHE A 266 5.24 31.74 9.41
CA PHE A 266 4.30 32.46 10.27
C PHE A 266 2.84 32.26 9.85
N VAL A 267 2.42 30.99 9.78
CA VAL A 267 1.04 30.55 9.52
C VAL A 267 0.56 29.63 10.65
N GLU A 268 -0.73 29.35 10.71
CA GLU A 268 -1.28 28.47 11.75
C GLU A 268 -1.03 26.98 11.45
N GLU A 269 -0.59 26.25 12.46
CA GLU A 269 -0.27 24.82 12.36
C GLU A 269 -1.51 23.98 12.00
N GLY A 270 -2.69 24.31 12.54
CA GLY A 270 -3.94 23.59 12.29
C GLY A 270 -4.39 23.62 10.82
N GLU A 271 -4.12 24.73 10.13
CA GLU A 271 -4.42 24.87 8.71
C GLU A 271 -3.51 23.99 7.84
N LEU A 272 -2.24 23.86 8.24
CA LEU A 272 -1.27 22.97 7.61
C LEU A 272 -1.62 21.50 7.86
N HIS A 273 -1.99 21.12 9.09
CA HIS A 273 -2.49 19.76 9.39
C HIS A 273 -3.69 19.39 8.52
N SER A 274 -4.66 20.30 8.40
CA SER A 274 -5.85 20.09 7.57
C SER A 274 -5.51 19.95 6.09
N SER A 275 -4.53 20.72 5.61
CA SER A 275 -3.99 20.61 4.26
C SER A 275 -3.30 19.26 4.04
N ALA A 276 -2.43 18.86 4.96
CA ALA A 276 -1.62 17.65 4.87
C ALA A 276 -2.46 16.36 4.90
N ILE A 277 -3.48 16.30 5.76
CA ILE A 277 -4.38 15.12 5.87
C ILE A 277 -5.13 14.87 4.55
N GLN A 278 -5.50 15.92 3.84
CA GLN A 278 -6.27 15.83 2.59
C GLN A 278 -5.37 15.73 1.34
N TYR A 279 -4.06 15.86 1.51
CA TYR A 279 -3.13 15.96 0.40
C TYR A 279 -2.84 14.61 -0.25
N VAL A 280 -2.79 14.63 -1.58
CA VAL A 280 -2.34 13.54 -2.43
C VAL A 280 -1.29 14.11 -3.38
N ILE A 281 -0.22 13.35 -3.65
CA ILE A 281 0.87 13.78 -4.54
C ILE A 281 0.29 14.29 -5.86
N GLY A 282 0.73 15.48 -6.26
CA GLY A 282 0.29 16.12 -7.51
C GLY A 282 -1.05 16.85 -7.44
N ALA A 283 -1.77 16.84 -6.31
CA ALA A 283 -3.05 17.55 -6.19
C ALA A 283 -2.90 19.05 -6.48
N ASP A 284 -3.75 19.59 -7.35
CA ASP A 284 -3.90 21.03 -7.60
C ASP A 284 -5.40 21.37 -7.77
N PRO A 285 -5.95 22.31 -6.99
CA PRO A 285 -5.29 23.14 -5.97
C PRO A 285 -4.79 22.34 -4.76
N LEU A 286 -3.81 22.91 -4.02
CA LEU A 286 -3.42 22.37 -2.71
C LEU A 286 -4.63 22.40 -1.76
N PRO A 287 -4.94 21.31 -1.05
CA PRO A 287 -6.03 21.27 -0.09
C PRO A 287 -5.83 22.33 0.99
N ASN A 288 -6.93 22.94 1.43
CA ASN A 288 -6.97 23.95 2.47
C ASN A 288 -5.99 25.16 2.29
N ILE A 289 -5.55 25.44 1.06
CA ILE A 289 -4.60 26.55 0.83
C ILE A 289 -5.19 27.93 1.19
N GLY A 290 -6.50 28.09 1.06
CA GLY A 290 -7.21 29.31 1.48
C GLY A 290 -7.11 29.56 2.99
N GLY A 291 -7.26 28.51 3.81
CA GLY A 291 -7.10 28.59 5.26
C GLY A 291 -5.68 29.00 5.66
N ILE A 292 -4.68 28.35 5.06
CA ILE A 292 -3.26 28.71 5.25
C ILE A 292 -3.03 30.19 4.90
N TYR A 293 -3.54 30.67 3.76
CA TYR A 293 -3.39 32.06 3.34
C TYR A 293 -4.05 33.08 4.26
N ASN A 294 -5.17 32.72 4.88
CA ASN A 294 -5.89 33.57 5.82
C ASN A 294 -5.19 33.63 7.18
N SER A 295 -4.51 32.56 7.58
CA SER A 295 -3.77 32.47 8.85
C SER A 295 -2.41 33.19 8.86
N LYS A 296 -1.97 33.74 7.72
CA LYS A 296 -0.62 34.33 7.59
C LYS A 296 -0.42 35.55 8.49
N GLN A 297 0.78 35.64 9.04
CA GLN A 297 1.25 36.79 9.82
C GLN A 297 2.47 37.41 9.14
N PHE A 298 2.24 38.02 7.97
CA PHE A 298 3.31 38.55 7.11
C PHE A 298 4.19 39.59 7.81
N ASP A 299 3.64 40.40 8.72
CA ASP A 299 4.43 41.39 9.47
C ASP A 299 5.54 40.73 10.30
N LYS A 300 5.27 39.56 10.90
CA LYS A 300 6.27 38.79 11.64
C LYS A 300 7.32 38.18 10.72
N TYR A 301 6.89 37.66 9.57
CA TYR A 301 7.82 37.15 8.54
C TYR A 301 8.75 38.26 8.04
N LYS A 302 8.22 39.45 7.75
CA LYS A 302 8.98 40.61 7.28
C LYS A 302 9.97 41.14 8.33
N ALA A 303 9.68 40.99 9.61
CA ALA A 303 10.61 41.37 10.68
C ALA A 303 11.90 40.53 10.66
N LEU A 304 11.82 39.24 10.28
CA LEU A 304 12.99 38.36 10.12
C LEU A 304 13.60 38.42 8.71
N HIS A 305 12.81 38.84 7.72
CA HIS A 305 13.21 38.96 6.33
C HIS A 305 12.90 40.37 5.79
N PRO A 306 13.73 41.38 6.09
CA PRO A 306 13.43 42.79 5.75
C PRO A 306 13.20 43.04 4.25
N ASP A 307 13.86 42.26 3.38
CA ASP A 307 13.76 42.34 1.93
C ASP A 307 12.53 41.60 1.36
N ALA A 308 11.70 40.99 2.21
CA ALA A 308 10.54 40.22 1.76
C ALA A 308 9.44 41.11 1.13
N ILE A 309 9.00 40.70 -0.06
CA ILE A 309 7.94 41.38 -0.81
C ILE A 309 6.62 40.62 -0.62
N SER A 310 5.58 41.31 -0.15
CA SER A 310 4.25 40.74 0.13
C SER A 310 3.68 39.92 -1.05
N PHE A 311 3.82 40.44 -2.28
CA PHE A 311 3.36 39.76 -3.48
C PHE A 311 4.08 38.42 -3.76
N LYS A 312 5.35 38.28 -3.35
CA LYS A 312 6.14 37.05 -3.55
C LYS A 312 5.99 36.04 -2.42
N TYR A 313 5.58 36.49 -1.24
CA TYR A 313 5.47 35.65 -0.05
C TYR A 313 4.47 34.50 -0.22
N LEU A 314 3.25 34.78 -0.68
CA LEU A 314 2.21 33.75 -0.84
C LEU A 314 2.56 32.68 -1.91
N PRO A 315 3.00 33.06 -3.13
CA PRO A 315 3.43 32.07 -4.12
C PRO A 315 4.61 31.22 -3.65
N GLU A 316 5.59 31.83 -2.98
CA GLU A 316 6.76 31.11 -2.46
C GLU A 316 6.35 30.13 -1.35
N MET A 317 5.54 30.58 -0.41
CA MET A 317 5.01 29.75 0.66
C MET A 317 4.24 28.55 0.10
N LYS A 318 3.35 28.76 -0.90
CA LYS A 318 2.62 27.67 -1.56
C LYS A 318 3.58 26.65 -2.18
N ARG A 319 4.62 27.14 -2.87
CA ARG A 319 5.63 26.29 -3.52
C ARG A 319 6.41 25.48 -2.49
N GLN A 320 6.87 26.11 -1.42
CA GLN A 320 7.60 25.43 -0.35
C GLN A 320 6.70 24.45 0.39
N TRP A 321 5.43 24.80 0.63
CA TRP A 321 4.49 23.89 1.28
C TRP A 321 4.26 22.63 0.46
N ARG A 322 4.06 22.75 -0.86
CA ARG A 322 3.99 21.58 -1.75
C ARG A 322 5.24 20.72 -1.65
N LYS A 323 6.42 21.34 -1.68
CA LYS A 323 7.69 20.62 -1.55
C LYS A 323 7.79 19.89 -0.21
N THR A 324 7.43 20.54 0.90
CA THR A 324 7.39 19.93 2.23
C THR A 324 6.40 18.76 2.26
N LEU A 325 5.22 18.92 1.65
CA LEU A 325 4.24 17.85 1.54
C LEU A 325 4.80 16.62 0.80
N ASP A 326 5.35 16.83 -0.40
CA ASP A 326 5.85 15.77 -1.28
C ASP A 326 7.11 15.08 -0.73
N GLU A 327 8.07 15.85 -0.21
CA GLU A 327 9.40 15.33 0.14
C GLU A 327 9.53 14.92 1.62
N VAL A 328 8.64 15.40 2.50
CA VAL A 328 8.75 15.20 3.96
C VAL A 328 7.49 14.56 4.54
N ILE A 329 6.34 15.22 4.39
CA ILE A 329 5.10 14.80 5.06
C ILE A 329 4.60 13.48 4.52
N ILE A 330 4.51 13.31 3.19
CA ILE A 330 4.04 12.07 2.58
C ILE A 330 4.96 10.88 2.89
N PRO A 331 6.30 10.99 2.76
CA PRO A 331 7.20 9.92 3.18
C PRO A 331 7.06 9.52 4.65
N LEU A 332 6.86 10.48 5.56
CA LEU A 332 6.64 10.19 6.98
C LEU A 332 5.26 9.54 7.24
N ASP A 333 4.21 10.01 6.56
CA ASP A 333 2.86 9.44 6.67
C ASP A 333 2.78 8.01 6.15
N ASN A 334 3.53 7.70 5.08
CA ASN A 334 3.59 6.35 4.53
C ASN A 334 4.13 5.31 5.54
N GLU A 335 4.97 5.71 6.49
CA GLU A 335 5.51 4.82 7.55
C GLU A 335 4.53 4.65 8.74
N LEU A 336 3.42 5.39 8.76
CA LEU A 336 2.37 5.32 9.79
C LEU A 336 1.16 4.49 9.38
N ARG A 337 1.04 4.19 8.09
CA ARG A 337 0.01 3.36 7.46
C ARG A 337 0.36 1.88 7.59
#